data_AF-A0A4V6MLT8-F1
#
_entry.id   AF-A0A4V6MLT8-F1
#
_cell.length_a   1.000
_cell.length_b   1.000
_cell.length_c   1.000
_cell.angle_alpha   90.00
_cell.angle_beta   90.00
_cell.angle_gamma   90.00
#
_symmetry.space_group_name_H-M   'P 1'
#
loop_
_entity.id
_entity.type
_entity.pdbx_description
1 polymer ?
#
loop_
_entity_poly.entity_id
_entity_poly.type
_entity_poly.pdbx_seq_one_letter_code
_entity_poly.pdbx_strand_id
1 'polypeptide(L)'
;MPDKREQMTYASQAVKRTPHEVTDHFIKMVHARIAEVSGWRYVFDRIPAFKDACDKAPGQVPCPFSGVGKSKFRFRKKDLFTGCAIHNDFPVNAFCDGIDVLAEYYKLSKTQTCKKILTDFFGMDLYAPLTDADLESERRYKSTVRATETLDSDEVEKRGRKLEVIYHYTGEIKPESPVWVYLRNRGLNRVLSNLPKDLGLNKRLYYMDKSLEKPTIYPGMIAIYRDTRGRPLTIHRTFVELNGDKAHVENPKLMMKPPADMTGGSIQLYDPHFNPGTRTWTLGVAEGIENALSVTEATSTPCWAASSAWCLENVEVPDSLLPPPGVKVIQFYIWADKDLVNTKGTSPGMESAKRLQERMKEFFAKRYPTSELTIKVFEPDFDIPVGKKGVDWNDVLKLTGPDGFPVKWAPECLAQL
;
A
#
# COMPACT_ATOMS: atom_id res chain seq x y z
N MET A 1 -38.81 30.40 -54.89
CA MET A 1 -39.60 30.58 -53.65
C MET A 1 -38.98 29.71 -52.57
N PRO A 2 -38.74 30.24 -51.35
CA PRO A 2 -37.97 29.58 -50.31
C PRO A 2 -38.82 28.79 -49.30
N ASP A 3 -38.21 27.70 -48.78
CA ASP A 3 -38.20 27.14 -47.42
C ASP A 3 -39.52 26.91 -46.64
N LYS A 4 -39.76 25.66 -46.20
CA LYS A 4 -39.88 25.30 -44.76
C LYS A 4 -40.04 23.79 -44.50
N ARG A 5 -38.93 23.22 -44.01
CA ARG A 5 -38.76 22.44 -42.77
C ARG A 5 -39.63 21.19 -42.52
N GLU A 6 -38.95 20.05 -42.64
CA GLU A 6 -39.17 18.85 -41.84
C GLU A 6 -39.26 19.17 -40.34
N GLN A 7 -40.38 18.81 -39.73
CA GLN A 7 -40.49 18.71 -38.27
C GLN A 7 -40.01 17.32 -37.83
N MET A 8 -38.73 17.19 -37.50
CA MET A 8 -38.27 16.09 -36.64
C MET A 8 -38.47 16.51 -35.18
N THR A 9 -39.54 16.00 -34.57
CA THR A 9 -39.77 16.07 -33.13
C THR A 9 -38.80 15.12 -32.41
N TYR A 10 -37.65 15.62 -31.97
CA TYR A 10 -36.82 14.93 -30.99
C TYR A 10 -37.42 15.09 -29.59
N ALA A 11 -38.45 14.30 -29.28
CA ALA A 11 -38.76 13.97 -27.89
C ALA A 11 -37.73 12.94 -27.42
N SER A 12 -36.69 13.38 -26.70
CA SER A 12 -35.75 12.44 -26.08
C SER A 12 -36.49 11.62 -25.02
N GLN A 13 -36.50 10.30 -25.20
CA GLN A 13 -37.08 9.38 -24.24
C GLN A 13 -36.23 9.41 -22.97
N ALA A 14 -36.84 9.81 -21.85
CA ALA A 14 -36.23 9.68 -20.53
C ALA A 14 -35.88 8.21 -20.27
N VAL A 15 -34.59 7.89 -20.26
CA VAL A 15 -34.08 6.56 -19.93
C VAL A 15 -34.58 6.20 -18.52
N LYS A 16 -35.40 5.15 -18.41
CA LYS A 16 -35.92 4.66 -17.13
C LYS A 16 -34.75 4.15 -16.28
N ARG A 17 -34.32 4.94 -15.30
CA ARG A 17 -33.32 4.52 -14.29
C ARG A 17 -34.00 3.74 -13.17
N THR A 18 -33.35 2.69 -12.70
CA THR A 18 -33.74 1.96 -11.49
C THR A 18 -33.52 2.84 -10.25
N PRO A 19 -34.24 2.59 -9.13
CA PRO A 19 -34.00 3.31 -7.87
C PRO A 19 -32.54 3.26 -7.41
N HIS A 20 -31.85 2.13 -7.63
CA HIS A 20 -30.44 1.97 -7.29
C HIS A 20 -29.54 2.89 -8.12
N GLU A 21 -29.74 2.98 -9.43
CA GLU A 21 -28.97 3.86 -10.32
C GLU A 21 -29.20 5.34 -9.99
N VAL A 22 -30.43 5.70 -9.58
CA VAL A 22 -30.73 7.05 -9.11
C VAL A 22 -29.98 7.37 -7.82
N THR A 23 -29.98 6.46 -6.84
CA THR A 23 -29.24 6.64 -5.59
C THR A 23 -27.73 6.72 -5.82
N ASP A 24 -27.17 5.82 -6.62
CA ASP A 24 -25.73 5.80 -6.94
C ASP A 24 -25.29 7.08 -7.67
N HIS A 25 -26.11 7.60 -8.58
CA HIS A 25 -25.86 8.88 -9.24
C HIS A 25 -25.72 10.05 -8.26
N PHE A 26 -26.65 10.19 -7.30
CA PHE A 26 -26.58 11.27 -6.32
C PHE A 26 -25.43 11.10 -5.32
N ILE A 27 -25.11 9.86 -4.92
CA ILE A 27 -23.95 9.57 -4.08
C ILE A 27 -22.66 10.02 -4.79
N LYS A 28 -22.50 9.65 -6.06
CA LYS A 28 -21.34 10.05 -6.87
C LYS A 28 -21.20 11.56 -6.98
N MET A 29 -22.30 12.27 -7.21
CA MET A 29 -22.30 13.75 -7.26
C MET A 29 -21.86 14.36 -5.93
N VAL A 30 -22.38 13.86 -4.79
CA VAL A 30 -21.96 14.35 -3.47
C VAL A 30 -20.47 14.10 -3.25
N HIS A 31 -20.00 12.88 -3.52
CA HIS A 31 -18.59 12.51 -3.36
C HIS A 31 -17.65 13.36 -4.22
N ALA A 32 -18.03 13.64 -5.48
CA ALA A 32 -17.28 14.52 -6.36
C ALA A 32 -17.13 15.94 -5.77
N ARG A 33 -18.25 16.53 -5.31
CA ARG A 33 -18.25 17.89 -4.74
C ARG A 33 -17.50 17.97 -3.41
N ILE A 34 -17.64 16.96 -2.56
CA ILE A 34 -16.88 16.85 -1.31
C ILE A 34 -15.38 16.79 -1.59
N ALA A 35 -14.95 16.09 -2.64
CA ALA A 35 -13.54 16.05 -3.03
C ALA A 35 -13.00 17.43 -3.41
N GLU A 36 -13.78 18.24 -4.13
CA GLU A 36 -13.39 19.59 -4.56
C GLU A 36 -13.21 20.55 -3.38
N VAL A 37 -14.02 20.42 -2.33
CA VAL A 37 -13.92 21.25 -1.12
C VAL A 37 -13.01 20.65 -0.05
N SER A 38 -12.17 19.68 -0.41
CA SER A 38 -11.21 19.01 0.47
C SER A 38 -11.84 18.27 1.67
N GLY A 39 -13.06 17.76 1.52
CA GLY A 39 -13.66 16.83 2.47
C GLY A 39 -14.91 17.32 3.21
N TRP A 40 -15.42 16.46 4.11
CA TRP A 40 -16.69 16.68 4.80
C TRP A 40 -16.67 17.76 5.88
N ARG A 41 -15.48 18.23 6.29
CA ARG A 41 -15.38 19.38 7.20
C ARG A 41 -16.17 20.58 6.67
N TYR A 42 -16.16 20.81 5.36
CA TYR A 42 -16.95 21.84 4.70
C TYR A 42 -18.44 21.76 5.10
N VAL A 43 -19.04 20.57 5.02
CA VAL A 43 -20.47 20.41 5.34
C VAL A 43 -20.71 20.46 6.85
N PHE A 44 -19.94 19.70 7.63
CA PHE A 44 -20.19 19.57 9.07
C PHE A 44 -19.92 20.86 9.86
N ASP A 45 -18.95 21.70 9.47
CA ASP A 45 -18.71 23.00 10.14
C ASP A 45 -19.90 23.97 9.99
N ARG A 46 -20.78 23.75 9.00
CA ARG A 46 -21.99 24.56 8.76
C ARG A 46 -23.25 24.00 9.43
N ILE A 47 -23.14 22.89 10.15
CA ILE A 47 -24.25 22.29 10.90
C ILE A 47 -23.94 22.42 12.40
N PRO A 48 -24.65 23.31 13.14
CA PRO A 48 -24.31 23.61 14.53
C PRO A 48 -24.20 22.39 15.45
N ALA A 49 -25.02 21.36 15.22
CA ALA A 49 -25.00 20.12 16.01
C ALA A 49 -23.67 19.36 15.96
N PHE A 50 -22.86 19.54 14.90
CA PHE A 50 -21.57 18.87 14.75
C PHE A 50 -20.37 19.74 15.10
N LYS A 51 -20.57 21.00 15.51
CA LYS A 51 -19.45 21.94 15.73
C LYS A 51 -18.44 21.42 16.76
N ASP A 52 -18.94 20.93 17.89
CA ASP A 52 -18.09 20.35 18.94
C ASP A 52 -17.34 19.10 18.44
N ALA A 53 -18.01 18.26 17.65
CA ALA A 53 -17.42 17.05 17.05
C ALA A 53 -16.30 17.41 16.06
N CYS A 54 -16.50 18.44 15.23
CA CYS A 54 -15.50 18.94 14.30
C CYS A 54 -14.29 19.48 15.03
N ASP A 55 -14.48 20.34 16.04
CA ASP A 55 -13.39 21.03 16.73
C ASP A 55 -12.54 20.05 17.57
N LYS A 56 -13.18 19.02 18.16
CA LYS A 56 -12.50 18.02 18.99
C LYS A 56 -12.02 16.79 18.25
N ALA A 57 -12.30 16.62 16.95
CA ALA A 57 -11.94 15.42 16.21
C ALA A 57 -10.44 15.07 16.36
N PRO A 58 -10.07 13.80 16.61
CA PRO A 58 -10.93 12.60 16.67
C PRO A 58 -11.48 12.28 18.09
N GLY A 59 -11.44 13.23 19.02
CA GLY A 59 -11.97 13.10 20.38
C GLY A 59 -13.49 12.86 20.42
N GLN A 60 -13.94 12.25 21.52
CA GLN A 60 -15.36 11.96 21.73
C GLN A 60 -16.14 13.17 22.26
N VAL A 61 -17.37 13.29 21.80
CA VAL A 61 -18.32 14.33 22.18
C VAL A 61 -19.71 13.73 22.48
N PRO A 62 -20.64 14.50 23.07
CA PRO A 62 -22.04 14.11 23.15
C PRO A 62 -22.65 13.71 21.80
N CYS A 63 -23.76 12.97 21.82
CA CYS A 63 -24.44 12.55 20.60
C CYS A 63 -24.93 13.78 19.82
N PRO A 64 -24.47 14.03 18.58
CA PRO A 64 -24.94 15.18 17.78
C PRO A 64 -26.37 14.98 17.27
N PHE A 65 -26.91 13.75 17.32
CA PHE A 65 -28.26 13.44 16.88
C PHE A 65 -29.33 13.73 17.95
N SER A 66 -29.00 13.51 19.22
CA SER A 66 -29.95 13.61 20.34
C SER A 66 -29.54 14.57 21.45
N GLY A 67 -28.27 14.99 21.50
CA GLY A 67 -27.69 15.76 22.60
C GLY A 67 -27.42 14.95 23.87
N VAL A 68 -27.76 13.65 23.90
CA VAL A 68 -27.67 12.82 25.11
C VAL A 68 -26.32 12.12 25.23
N GLY A 69 -25.84 11.98 26.47
CA GLY A 69 -24.59 11.28 26.82
C GLY A 69 -23.35 12.16 26.65
N LYS A 70 -22.30 11.92 27.45
CA LYS A 70 -21.10 12.77 27.47
C LYS A 70 -20.03 12.40 26.42
N SER A 71 -20.00 11.12 26.00
CA SER A 71 -18.99 10.58 25.08
C SER A 71 -19.63 9.51 24.21
N LYS A 72 -20.34 9.94 23.17
CA LYS A 72 -21.15 9.06 22.31
C LYS A 72 -20.67 9.05 20.87
N PHE A 73 -20.22 10.17 20.34
CA PHE A 73 -19.88 10.32 18.92
C PHE A 73 -18.44 10.84 18.76
N ARG A 74 -17.76 10.40 17.70
CA ARG A 74 -16.51 11.00 17.23
C ARG A 74 -16.36 10.83 15.73
N PHE A 75 -15.73 11.79 15.06
CA PHE A 75 -15.17 11.57 13.73
C PHE A 75 -13.89 10.72 13.83
N ARG A 76 -13.68 9.81 12.88
CA ARG A 76 -12.52 8.89 12.92
C ARG A 76 -11.19 9.60 12.69
N LYS A 77 -11.16 10.62 11.83
CA LYS A 77 -9.96 11.41 11.48
C LYS A 77 -10.19 12.89 11.75
N LYS A 78 -9.11 13.63 12.04
CA LYS A 78 -9.13 15.07 12.35
C LYS A 78 -9.40 15.95 11.12
N ASP A 79 -9.01 15.49 9.93
CA ASP A 79 -9.25 16.21 8.67
C ASP A 79 -10.72 16.15 8.21
N LEU A 80 -11.49 15.18 8.74
CA LEU A 80 -12.86 14.86 8.33
C LEU A 80 -12.97 14.67 6.81
N PHE A 81 -11.91 14.19 6.13
CA PHE A 81 -11.95 14.12 4.66
C PHE A 81 -13.10 13.24 4.16
N THR A 82 -13.37 12.13 4.86
CA THR A 82 -14.38 11.12 4.51
C THR A 82 -15.67 11.24 5.32
N GLY A 83 -15.65 12.02 6.41
CA GLY A 83 -16.80 12.16 7.30
C GLY A 83 -17.13 10.89 8.11
N CYS A 84 -16.30 9.84 8.04
CA CYS A 84 -16.52 8.61 8.80
C CYS A 84 -16.60 8.91 10.31
N ALA A 85 -17.55 8.28 10.98
CA ALA A 85 -17.75 8.46 12.41
C ALA A 85 -17.89 7.14 13.15
N ILE A 86 -17.79 7.21 14.48
CA ILE A 86 -18.13 6.13 15.39
C ILE A 86 -19.13 6.68 16.38
N HIS A 87 -20.22 5.94 16.58
CA HIS A 87 -21.18 6.21 17.65
C HIS A 87 -21.32 4.96 18.52
N ASN A 88 -21.19 5.10 19.84
CA ASN A 88 -21.13 3.95 20.74
C ASN A 88 -22.42 3.11 20.78
N ASP A 89 -23.56 3.72 20.45
CA ASP A 89 -24.87 3.05 20.41
C ASP A 89 -25.20 2.41 19.05
N PHE A 90 -24.31 2.50 18.06
CA PHE A 90 -24.50 1.93 16.72
C PHE A 90 -23.37 0.93 16.40
N PRO A 91 -23.60 -0.01 15.45
CA PRO A 91 -22.52 -0.81 14.91
C PRO A 91 -21.35 0.06 14.43
N VAL A 92 -20.12 -0.44 14.57
CA VAL A 92 -18.88 0.31 14.27
C VAL A 92 -18.86 0.85 12.83
N ASN A 93 -19.53 0.17 11.91
CA ASN A 93 -19.63 0.51 10.49
C ASN A 93 -20.99 1.11 10.10
N ALA A 94 -21.76 1.63 11.05
CA ALA A 94 -23.01 2.33 10.72
C ALA A 94 -22.77 3.65 9.97
N PHE A 95 -21.61 4.28 10.18
CA PHE A 95 -21.27 5.60 9.62
C PHE A 95 -19.97 5.54 8.81
N CYS A 96 -20.06 4.95 7.62
CA CYS A 96 -18.92 4.74 6.73
C CYS A 96 -18.53 5.99 5.94
N ASP A 97 -19.40 6.99 5.83
CA ASP A 97 -19.07 8.31 5.30
C ASP A 97 -19.97 9.41 5.89
N GLY A 98 -19.78 10.66 5.45
CA GLY A 98 -20.63 11.77 5.89
C GLY A 98 -22.08 11.69 5.41
N ILE A 99 -22.41 10.94 4.35
CA ILE A 99 -23.80 10.72 3.91
C ILE A 99 -24.51 9.89 4.97
N ASP A 100 -23.90 8.83 5.47
CA ASP A 100 -24.48 7.98 6.52
C ASP A 100 -24.78 8.78 7.80
N VAL A 101 -23.84 9.62 8.23
CA VAL A 101 -24.00 10.48 9.42
C VAL A 101 -25.17 11.45 9.24
N LEU A 102 -25.27 12.10 8.07
CA LEU A 102 -26.33 13.07 7.79
C LEU A 102 -27.68 12.41 7.53
N ALA A 103 -27.70 11.20 6.96
CA ALA A 103 -28.93 10.43 6.78
C ALA A 103 -29.56 10.11 8.13
N GLU A 104 -28.74 9.71 9.12
CA GLU A 104 -29.19 9.48 10.48
C GLU A 104 -29.59 10.77 11.20
N TYR A 105 -28.81 11.84 11.05
CA TYR A 105 -29.11 13.14 11.66
C TYR A 105 -30.44 13.74 11.17
N TYR A 106 -30.66 13.74 9.84
CA TYR A 106 -31.89 14.26 9.25
C TYR A 106 -33.05 13.26 9.26
N LYS A 107 -32.81 12.00 9.63
CA LYS A 107 -33.78 10.89 9.53
C LYS A 107 -34.34 10.72 8.11
N LEU A 108 -33.45 10.81 7.12
CA LEU A 108 -33.77 10.74 5.70
C LEU A 108 -33.13 9.52 5.03
N SER A 109 -33.72 9.04 3.95
CA SER A 109 -33.06 8.04 3.09
C SER A 109 -31.79 8.62 2.45
N LYS A 110 -30.83 7.76 2.08
CA LYS A 110 -29.57 8.20 1.43
C LYS A 110 -29.82 9.10 0.22
N THR A 111 -30.80 8.79 -0.61
CA THR A 111 -31.14 9.60 -1.79
C THR A 111 -31.63 11.00 -1.40
N GLN A 112 -32.53 11.10 -0.42
CA GLN A 112 -33.03 12.38 0.07
C GLN A 112 -31.92 13.20 0.73
N THR A 113 -31.06 12.54 1.52
CA THR A 113 -29.88 13.15 2.13
C THR A 113 -28.93 13.70 1.08
N CYS A 114 -28.62 12.95 0.03
CA CYS A 114 -27.74 13.42 -1.04
C CYS A 114 -28.31 14.65 -1.75
N LYS A 115 -29.60 14.63 -2.10
CA LYS A 115 -30.28 15.79 -2.70
C LYS A 115 -30.20 17.01 -1.78
N LYS A 116 -30.49 16.82 -0.49
CA LYS A 116 -30.38 17.88 0.53
C LYS A 116 -28.96 18.44 0.61
N ILE A 117 -27.94 17.59 0.62
CA ILE A 117 -26.54 18.02 0.65
C ILE A 117 -26.21 18.88 -0.59
N LEU A 118 -26.57 18.39 -1.77
CA LEU A 118 -26.29 19.07 -3.05
C LEU A 118 -26.99 20.43 -3.14
N THR A 119 -28.24 20.52 -2.67
CA THR A 119 -29.00 21.77 -2.69
C THR A 119 -28.51 22.75 -1.61
N ASP A 120 -28.43 22.31 -0.35
CA ASP A 120 -28.20 23.22 0.79
C ASP A 120 -26.75 23.72 0.88
N PHE A 121 -25.77 22.93 0.42
CA PHE A 121 -24.35 23.26 0.57
C PHE A 121 -23.64 23.59 -0.74
N PHE A 122 -24.17 23.15 -1.88
CA PHE A 122 -23.54 23.34 -3.19
C PHE A 122 -24.42 24.08 -4.21
N GLY A 123 -25.69 24.35 -3.90
CA GLY A 123 -26.60 25.12 -4.77
C GLY A 123 -26.85 24.48 -6.14
N MET A 124 -26.79 23.14 -6.24
CA MET A 124 -26.75 22.42 -7.52
C MET A 124 -28.13 22.17 -8.13
N ASP A 125 -28.17 22.11 -9.47
CA ASP A 125 -29.26 21.51 -10.23
C ASP A 125 -29.17 19.98 -10.16
N LEU A 126 -30.19 19.36 -9.55
CA LEU A 126 -30.28 17.92 -9.31
C LEU A 126 -30.55 17.09 -10.58
N TYR A 127 -30.77 17.73 -11.73
CA TYR A 127 -31.01 17.08 -13.01
C TYR A 127 -29.79 17.10 -13.95
N ALA A 128 -28.69 17.76 -13.56
CA ALA A 128 -27.48 17.81 -14.35
C ALA A 128 -26.77 16.43 -14.40
N PRO A 129 -26.29 15.98 -15.57
CA PRO A 129 -25.50 14.75 -15.67
C PRO A 129 -24.11 14.94 -15.02
N LEU A 130 -23.52 13.83 -14.56
CA LEU A 130 -22.12 13.80 -14.11
C LEU A 130 -21.20 14.10 -15.30
N THR A 131 -20.26 15.03 -15.12
CA THR A 131 -19.20 15.30 -16.09
C THR A 131 -18.02 14.33 -15.90
N ASP A 132 -17.11 14.24 -16.88
CA ASP A 132 -15.89 13.43 -16.73
C ASP A 132 -15.02 13.90 -15.55
N ALA A 133 -15.00 15.21 -15.29
CA ALA A 133 -14.33 15.79 -14.13
C ALA A 133 -14.96 15.34 -12.81
N ASP A 134 -16.30 15.22 -12.74
CA ASP A 134 -16.99 14.69 -11.57
C ASP A 134 -16.59 13.23 -11.29
N LEU A 135 -16.55 12.41 -12.35
CA LEU A 135 -16.16 11.01 -12.24
C LEU A 135 -14.71 10.86 -11.78
N GLU A 136 -13.81 11.75 -12.20
CA GLU A 136 -12.43 11.74 -11.73
C GLU A 136 -12.31 12.17 -10.25
N SER A 137 -13.02 13.23 -9.86
CA SER A 137 -13.09 13.71 -8.47
C SER A 137 -13.67 12.64 -7.54
N GLU A 138 -14.72 11.94 -7.98
CA GLU A 138 -15.33 10.84 -7.25
C GLU A 138 -14.36 9.66 -7.09
N ARG A 139 -13.59 9.31 -8.12
CA ARG A 139 -12.55 8.27 -8.03
C ARG A 139 -11.49 8.64 -7.01
N ARG A 140 -11.03 9.90 -6.99
CA ARG A 140 -10.09 10.40 -5.97
C ARG A 140 -10.67 10.26 -4.57
N TYR A 141 -11.93 10.67 -4.37
CA TYR A 141 -12.62 10.52 -3.09
C TYR A 141 -12.70 9.05 -2.64
N LYS A 142 -13.16 8.15 -3.52
CA LYS A 142 -13.26 6.71 -3.22
C LYS A 142 -11.91 6.06 -2.90
N SER A 143 -10.84 6.49 -3.57
CA SER A 143 -9.48 6.02 -3.26
C SER A 143 -9.09 6.39 -1.83
N THR A 144 -9.36 7.63 -1.41
CA THR A 144 -9.06 8.08 -0.05
C THR A 144 -9.94 7.39 0.99
N VAL A 145 -11.25 7.24 0.75
CA VAL A 145 -12.17 6.53 1.67
C VAL A 145 -11.69 5.11 1.95
N ARG A 146 -11.37 4.35 0.90
CA ARG A 146 -10.84 2.98 1.03
C ARG A 146 -9.53 2.91 1.81
N ALA A 147 -8.70 3.94 1.75
CA ALA A 147 -7.48 4.03 2.55
C ALA A 147 -7.73 4.39 4.03
N THR A 148 -8.95 4.79 4.41
CA THR A 148 -9.29 5.26 5.78
C THR A 148 -10.19 4.32 6.60
N GLU A 149 -10.79 3.30 5.98
CA GLU A 149 -11.63 2.33 6.68
C GLU A 149 -10.78 1.47 7.64
N THR A 150 -11.00 1.63 8.95
CA THR A 150 -10.55 0.65 9.95
C THR A 150 -11.40 -0.60 9.80
N LEU A 151 -10.77 -1.73 9.51
CA LEU A 151 -11.42 -3.03 9.40
C LEU A 151 -12.14 -3.38 10.70
N ASP A 152 -13.35 -3.95 10.61
CA ASP A 152 -14.01 -4.52 11.78
C ASP A 152 -13.29 -5.77 12.27
N SER A 153 -13.55 -6.15 13.52
CA SER A 153 -12.91 -7.30 14.17
C SER A 153 -13.09 -8.60 13.39
N ASP A 154 -14.24 -8.79 12.76
CA ASP A 154 -14.60 -10.03 12.08
C ASP A 154 -13.83 -10.16 10.77
N GLU A 155 -13.67 -9.06 10.02
CA GLU A 155 -12.85 -9.03 8.81
C GLU A 155 -11.35 -9.10 9.14
N VAL A 156 -10.90 -8.50 10.24
CA VAL A 156 -9.52 -8.69 10.75
C VAL A 156 -9.26 -10.16 11.05
N GLU A 157 -10.15 -10.81 11.81
CA GLU A 157 -10.02 -12.22 12.17
C GLU A 157 -10.08 -13.12 10.93
N LYS A 158 -11.02 -12.88 10.02
CA LYS A 158 -11.15 -13.61 8.76
C LYS A 158 -9.91 -13.51 7.88
N ARG A 159 -9.27 -12.33 7.81
CA ARG A 159 -8.00 -12.15 7.10
C ARG A 159 -6.87 -12.88 7.82
N GLY A 160 -6.81 -12.78 9.15
CA GLY A 160 -5.88 -13.52 10.01
C GLY A 160 -5.93 -15.03 9.75
N ARG A 161 -7.11 -15.64 9.84
CA ARG A 161 -7.33 -17.07 9.57
C ARG A 161 -6.83 -17.49 8.18
N LYS A 162 -7.05 -16.66 7.15
CA LYS A 162 -6.54 -16.94 5.79
C LYS A 162 -5.02 -16.90 5.72
N LEU A 163 -4.38 -15.96 6.41
CA LEU A 163 -2.92 -15.87 6.49
C LEU A 163 -2.35 -17.07 7.24
N GLU A 164 -2.95 -17.45 8.36
CA GLU A 164 -2.56 -18.63 9.16
C GLU A 164 -2.61 -19.91 8.34
N VAL A 165 -3.66 -20.09 7.51
CA VAL A 165 -3.75 -21.25 6.61
C VAL A 165 -2.58 -21.27 5.64
N ILE A 166 -2.26 -20.15 4.98
CA ILE A 166 -1.12 -20.11 4.06
C ILE A 166 0.19 -20.37 4.79
N TYR A 167 0.39 -19.76 5.96
CA TYR A 167 1.57 -19.97 6.81
C TYR A 167 1.72 -21.44 7.22
N HIS A 168 0.65 -22.07 7.69
CA HIS A 168 0.63 -23.48 8.10
C HIS A 168 1.05 -24.44 6.98
N TYR A 169 0.64 -24.15 5.74
CA TYR A 169 1.01 -24.95 4.56
C TYR A 169 2.29 -24.46 3.86
N THR A 170 2.99 -23.48 4.44
CA THR A 170 4.30 -23.05 3.96
C THR A 170 5.37 -23.90 4.64
N GLY A 171 6.13 -24.62 3.84
CA GLY A 171 7.30 -25.38 4.29
C GLY A 171 8.60 -24.71 3.90
N GLU A 172 9.70 -25.33 4.31
CA GLU A 172 11.05 -24.95 3.90
C GLU A 172 11.25 -25.06 2.39
N ILE A 173 12.08 -24.17 1.85
CA ILE A 173 12.59 -24.27 0.48
C ILE A 173 13.74 -25.29 0.50
N LYS A 174 13.52 -26.45 -0.12
CA LYS A 174 14.51 -27.53 -0.21
C LYS A 174 15.24 -27.50 -1.55
N PRO A 175 16.47 -28.05 -1.65
CA PRO A 175 17.14 -28.25 -2.93
C PRO A 175 16.23 -28.88 -3.98
N GLU A 176 16.32 -28.40 -5.21
CA GLU A 176 15.51 -28.83 -6.37
C GLU A 176 13.98 -28.64 -6.22
N SER A 177 13.50 -28.01 -5.15
CA SER A 177 12.10 -27.59 -5.09
C SER A 177 11.83 -26.44 -6.08
N PRO A 178 10.58 -26.22 -6.53
CA PRO A 178 10.28 -25.21 -7.55
C PRO A 178 10.78 -23.81 -7.20
N VAL A 179 10.67 -23.40 -5.94
CA VAL A 179 11.17 -22.10 -5.47
C VAL A 179 12.70 -22.07 -5.40
N TRP A 180 13.34 -23.19 -5.06
CA TRP A 180 14.80 -23.27 -5.09
C TRP A 180 15.34 -23.13 -6.51
N VAL A 181 14.75 -23.84 -7.48
CA VAL A 181 15.10 -23.73 -8.90
C VAL A 181 14.84 -22.31 -9.40
N TYR A 182 13.72 -21.71 -9.00
CA TYR A 182 13.40 -20.33 -9.31
C TYR A 182 14.47 -19.33 -8.83
N LEU A 183 14.90 -19.43 -7.58
CA LEU A 183 15.95 -18.57 -7.04
C LEU A 183 17.29 -18.82 -7.75
N ARG A 184 17.63 -20.08 -8.07
CA ARG A 184 18.84 -20.42 -8.82
C ARG A 184 18.84 -19.84 -10.24
N ASN A 185 17.71 -19.89 -10.94
CA ASN A 185 17.52 -19.28 -12.27
C ASN A 185 17.68 -17.74 -12.26
N ARG A 186 17.59 -17.14 -11.06
CA ARG A 186 17.84 -15.72 -10.78
C ARG A 186 19.31 -15.41 -10.46
N GLY A 187 20.21 -16.39 -10.54
CA GLY A 187 21.63 -16.22 -10.24
C GLY A 187 21.95 -16.27 -8.75
N LEU A 188 20.97 -16.60 -7.90
CA LEU A 188 21.13 -16.67 -6.46
C LEU A 188 21.66 -18.06 -6.09
N ASN A 189 22.94 -18.16 -5.74
CA ASN A 189 23.59 -19.43 -5.42
C ASN A 189 24.09 -19.48 -3.97
N ARG A 190 24.76 -18.43 -3.49
CA ARG A 190 25.32 -18.37 -2.14
C ARG A 190 24.22 -18.29 -1.08
N VAL A 191 23.18 -17.48 -1.31
CA VAL A 191 22.04 -17.34 -0.38
C VAL A 191 21.22 -18.64 -0.24
N LEU A 192 21.32 -19.58 -1.20
CA LEU A 192 20.61 -20.87 -1.10
C LEU A 192 21.16 -21.76 0.02
N SER A 193 22.41 -21.56 0.42
CA SER A 193 23.02 -22.24 1.56
C SER A 193 22.53 -21.71 2.91
N ASN A 194 21.96 -20.51 2.92
CA ASN A 194 21.47 -19.84 4.12
C ASN A 194 20.30 -18.92 3.77
N LEU A 195 19.13 -19.55 3.57
CA LEU A 195 17.94 -18.85 3.14
C LEU A 195 17.35 -17.98 4.25
N PRO A 196 16.81 -16.79 3.92
CA PRO A 196 16.06 -15.95 4.84
C PRO A 196 14.99 -16.68 5.64
N LYS A 197 14.89 -16.39 6.94
CA LYS A 197 13.84 -16.90 7.84
C LYS A 197 12.41 -16.57 7.37
N ASP A 198 12.26 -15.47 6.62
CA ASP A 198 10.96 -14.98 6.16
C ASP A 198 10.57 -15.53 4.78
N LEU A 199 11.35 -16.45 4.19
CA LEU A 199 11.04 -17.11 2.92
C LEU A 199 10.68 -18.59 3.08
N GLY A 200 9.67 -19.02 2.34
CA GLY A 200 9.22 -20.41 2.33
C GLY A 200 8.62 -20.82 1.00
N LEU A 201 8.31 -22.12 0.89
CA LEU A 201 7.63 -22.73 -0.23
C LEU A 201 6.24 -23.18 0.20
N ASN A 202 5.22 -22.71 -0.50
CA ASN A 202 3.91 -23.35 -0.49
C ASN A 202 3.73 -24.12 -1.80
N LYS A 203 3.50 -25.43 -1.71
CA LYS A 203 3.41 -26.30 -2.89
C LYS A 203 2.09 -26.17 -3.66
N ARG A 204 1.06 -25.56 -3.06
CA ARG A 204 -0.31 -25.53 -3.59
C ARG A 204 -0.98 -24.19 -3.28
N LEU A 205 -0.55 -23.14 -3.98
CA LEU A 205 -1.19 -21.83 -3.94
C LEU A 205 -2.27 -21.73 -5.01
N TYR A 206 -3.46 -21.32 -4.59
CA TYR A 206 -4.55 -20.98 -5.49
C TYR A 206 -4.34 -19.58 -6.07
N TYR A 207 -4.22 -19.53 -7.39
CA TYR A 207 -4.23 -18.31 -8.19
C TYR A 207 -5.63 -18.14 -8.81
N MET A 208 -6.22 -16.96 -8.63
CA MET A 208 -7.50 -16.61 -9.22
C MET A 208 -7.38 -15.22 -9.82
N ASP A 209 -7.61 -15.13 -11.13
CA ASP A 209 -7.72 -13.88 -11.86
C ASP A 209 -9.19 -13.68 -12.29
N LYS A 210 -9.59 -12.42 -12.54
CA LYS A 210 -10.92 -12.03 -13.01
C LYS A 210 -11.31 -12.72 -14.32
N SER A 211 -10.33 -13.07 -15.15
CA SER A 211 -10.53 -13.77 -16.43
C SER A 211 -10.79 -15.28 -16.27
N LEU A 212 -10.50 -15.86 -15.10
CA LEU A 212 -10.60 -17.29 -14.85
C LEU A 212 -11.92 -17.65 -14.18
N GLU A 213 -12.62 -18.66 -14.71
CA GLU A 213 -13.83 -19.20 -14.08
C GLU A 213 -13.51 -20.02 -12.81
N LYS A 214 -12.31 -20.57 -12.72
CA LYS A 214 -11.84 -21.42 -11.61
C LYS A 214 -10.39 -21.11 -11.24
N PRO A 215 -10.01 -21.29 -9.96
CA PRO A 215 -8.64 -21.05 -9.55
C PRO A 215 -7.68 -22.12 -10.08
N THR A 216 -6.53 -21.70 -10.55
CA THR A 216 -5.40 -22.57 -10.92
C THR A 216 -4.47 -22.76 -9.72
N ILE A 217 -3.78 -23.89 -9.65
CA ILE A 217 -2.85 -24.18 -8.55
C ILE A 217 -1.42 -24.10 -9.06
N TYR A 218 -0.58 -23.35 -8.35
CA TYR A 218 0.86 -23.28 -8.58
C TYR A 218 1.63 -23.52 -7.28
N PRO A 219 2.87 -24.03 -7.32
CA PRO A 219 3.79 -23.77 -6.24
C PRO A 219 4.10 -22.27 -6.16
N GLY A 220 4.56 -21.79 -5.01
CA GLY A 220 4.99 -20.41 -4.90
C GLY A 220 5.87 -20.12 -3.71
N MET A 221 6.70 -19.10 -3.91
CA MET A 221 7.51 -18.51 -2.85
C MET A 221 6.62 -17.64 -1.98
N ILE A 222 6.66 -17.93 -0.69
CA ILE A 222 5.98 -17.19 0.36
C ILE A 222 7.02 -16.31 1.03
N ALA A 223 6.69 -15.02 1.18
CA ALA A 223 7.51 -14.08 1.93
C ALA A 223 6.66 -13.36 2.97
N ILE A 224 7.11 -13.34 4.23
CA ILE A 224 6.41 -12.69 5.33
C ILE A 224 6.66 -11.19 5.28
N TYR A 225 5.60 -10.40 5.19
CA TYR A 225 5.66 -8.96 5.36
C TYR A 225 5.37 -8.61 6.82
N ARG A 226 6.26 -7.85 7.45
CA ARG A 226 6.21 -7.48 8.87
C ARG A 226 5.84 -6.02 9.06
N ASP A 227 5.17 -5.73 10.16
CA ASP A 227 4.85 -4.36 10.58
C ASP A 227 6.07 -3.62 11.19
N THR A 228 5.88 -2.37 11.59
CA THR A 228 6.91 -1.52 12.23
C THR A 228 7.39 -2.04 13.58
N ARG A 229 6.75 -3.07 14.14
CA ARG A 229 7.16 -3.76 15.37
C ARG A 229 7.82 -5.11 15.08
N GLY A 230 8.08 -5.44 13.81
CA GLY A 230 8.65 -6.72 13.39
C GLY A 230 7.68 -7.89 13.47
N ARG A 231 6.37 -7.66 13.67
CA ARG A 231 5.38 -8.74 13.76
C ARG A 231 4.89 -9.13 12.37
N PRO A 232 4.63 -10.42 12.09
CA PRO A 232 4.00 -10.83 10.83
C PRO A 232 2.67 -10.09 10.63
N LEU A 233 2.51 -9.45 9.48
CA LEU A 233 1.32 -8.65 9.14
C LEU A 233 0.55 -9.29 7.97
N THR A 234 1.24 -9.56 6.88
CA THR A 234 0.64 -10.19 5.69
C THR A 234 1.68 -11.01 4.93
N ILE A 235 1.27 -11.63 3.83
CA ILE A 235 2.09 -12.55 3.04
C ILE A 235 2.15 -12.06 1.60
N HIS A 236 3.38 -11.92 1.09
CA HIS A 236 3.64 -11.78 -0.33
C HIS A 236 3.80 -13.17 -0.97
N ARG A 237 3.14 -13.39 -2.10
CA ARG A 237 3.17 -14.65 -2.85
C ARG A 237 3.77 -14.40 -4.22
N THR A 238 4.81 -15.16 -4.56
CA THR A 238 5.33 -15.24 -5.93
C THR A 238 4.98 -16.62 -6.49
N PHE A 239 4.09 -16.68 -7.46
CA PHE A 239 3.69 -17.92 -8.11
C PHE A 239 4.77 -18.33 -9.11
N VAL A 240 5.19 -19.59 -9.02
CA VAL A 240 6.27 -20.14 -9.87
C VAL A 240 5.78 -21.39 -10.57
N GLU A 241 6.41 -21.70 -11.70
CA GLU A 241 6.23 -22.98 -12.39
C GLU A 241 7.15 -24.04 -11.79
N LEU A 242 6.89 -25.31 -12.10
CA LEU A 242 7.73 -26.43 -11.64
C LEU A 242 9.16 -26.35 -12.15
N ASN A 243 9.39 -25.73 -13.31
CA ASN A 243 10.71 -25.53 -13.91
C ASN A 243 11.48 -24.32 -13.30
N GLY A 244 10.90 -23.62 -12.33
CA GLY A 244 11.49 -22.45 -11.71
C GLY A 244 11.33 -21.15 -12.51
N ASP A 245 10.45 -21.10 -13.51
CA ASP A 245 10.03 -19.83 -14.09
C ASP A 245 8.95 -19.14 -13.22
N LYS A 246 8.71 -17.86 -13.47
CA LYS A 246 7.51 -17.20 -12.92
C LYS A 246 6.29 -17.82 -13.59
N ALA A 247 5.23 -18.05 -12.82
CA ALA A 247 3.97 -18.54 -13.37
C ALA A 247 3.50 -17.66 -14.53
N HIS A 248 3.04 -18.28 -15.62
CA HIS A 248 2.56 -17.57 -16.80
C HIS A 248 1.13 -17.04 -16.60
N VAL A 249 1.00 -16.07 -15.69
CA VAL A 249 -0.25 -15.44 -15.30
C VAL A 249 -0.13 -13.92 -15.34
N GLU A 250 -1.25 -13.21 -15.34
CA GLU A 250 -1.26 -11.74 -15.43
C GLU A 250 -0.43 -11.08 -14.31
N ASN A 251 -0.63 -11.53 -13.06
CA ASN A 251 0.03 -10.96 -11.90
C ASN A 251 0.74 -12.06 -11.08
N PRO A 252 1.98 -12.45 -11.43
CA PRO A 252 2.67 -13.56 -10.77
C PRO A 252 3.17 -13.23 -9.36
N LYS A 253 3.06 -11.97 -8.92
CA LYS A 253 3.41 -11.50 -7.58
C LYS A 253 2.19 -10.82 -6.97
N LEU A 254 1.72 -11.31 -5.83
CA LEU A 254 0.53 -10.77 -5.16
C LEU A 254 0.69 -10.74 -3.65
N MET A 255 0.37 -9.59 -3.05
CA MET A 255 0.19 -9.46 -1.60
C MET A 255 -1.19 -10.01 -1.19
N MET A 256 -1.26 -10.73 -0.07
CA MET A 256 -2.54 -11.05 0.56
C MET A 256 -3.14 -9.81 1.21
N LYS A 257 -4.47 -9.75 1.31
CA LYS A 257 -5.17 -8.63 1.96
C LYS A 257 -4.72 -8.54 3.42
N PRO A 258 -4.09 -7.45 3.86
CA PRO A 258 -3.58 -7.35 5.21
C PRO A 258 -4.73 -7.13 6.22
N PRO A 259 -4.59 -7.62 7.46
CA PRO A 259 -5.54 -7.40 8.55
C PRO A 259 -5.34 -6.03 9.24
N ALA A 260 -4.28 -5.29 8.90
CA ALA A 260 -4.02 -3.94 9.39
C ALA A 260 -3.23 -3.12 8.35
N ASP A 261 -2.91 -1.87 8.67
CA ASP A 261 -2.12 -0.98 7.82
C ASP A 261 -0.69 -1.53 7.59
N MET A 262 -0.21 -1.44 6.36
CA MET A 262 1.12 -1.89 5.93
C MET A 262 2.17 -0.78 5.93
N THR A 263 1.75 0.48 6.16
CA THR A 263 2.66 1.64 6.22
C THR A 263 3.82 1.37 7.18
N GLY A 264 5.05 1.62 6.73
CA GLY A 264 6.27 1.41 7.53
C GLY A 264 6.77 -0.03 7.58
N GLY A 265 5.97 -1.02 7.15
CA GLY A 265 6.39 -2.41 7.13
C GLY A 265 7.34 -2.78 5.99
N SER A 266 7.84 -4.02 6.01
CA SER A 266 8.69 -4.59 4.97
C SER A 266 8.83 -6.12 5.11
N ILE A 267 9.38 -6.78 4.10
CA ILE A 267 9.85 -8.17 4.17
C ILE A 267 11.30 -8.15 4.66
N GLN A 268 11.52 -8.58 5.90
CA GLN A 268 12.79 -8.44 6.62
C GLN A 268 13.65 -9.69 6.43
N LEU A 269 14.17 -9.90 5.21
CA LEU A 269 14.83 -11.15 4.81
C LEU A 269 15.99 -11.54 5.74
N TYR A 270 16.81 -10.57 6.15
CA TYR A 270 17.94 -10.76 7.05
C TYR A 270 17.92 -9.73 8.17
N ASP A 271 18.37 -10.09 9.36
CA ASP A 271 18.55 -9.09 10.42
C ASP A 271 19.71 -8.14 10.06
N PRO A 272 19.65 -6.86 10.47
CA PRO A 272 20.78 -5.94 10.29
C PRO A 272 22.06 -6.50 10.91
N HIS A 273 23.18 -6.30 10.22
CA HIS A 273 24.47 -6.77 10.72
C HIS A 273 25.12 -5.74 11.62
N PHE A 274 25.70 -6.18 12.73
CA PHE A 274 26.53 -5.33 13.59
C PHE A 274 27.92 -5.94 13.73
N ASN A 275 28.95 -5.21 13.27
CA ASN A 275 30.34 -5.55 13.50
C ASN A 275 30.81 -4.95 14.84
N PRO A 276 31.11 -5.75 15.88
CA PRO A 276 31.50 -5.23 17.19
C PRO A 276 32.89 -4.57 17.20
N GLY A 277 33.79 -4.98 16.30
CA GLY A 277 35.15 -4.44 16.20
C GLY A 277 35.17 -3.02 15.64
N THR A 278 34.48 -2.80 14.52
CA THR A 278 34.36 -1.47 13.90
C THR A 278 33.21 -0.65 14.48
N ARG A 279 32.31 -1.29 15.25
CA ARG A 279 31.05 -0.72 15.73
C ARG A 279 30.20 -0.16 14.58
N THR A 280 30.15 -0.92 13.49
CA THR A 280 29.38 -0.60 12.29
C THR A 280 28.08 -1.38 12.28
N TRP A 281 26.95 -0.69 12.15
CA TRP A 281 25.65 -1.29 11.91
C TRP A 281 25.26 -1.10 10.45
N THR A 282 24.76 -2.15 9.79
CA THR A 282 24.45 -2.11 8.36
C THR A 282 23.12 -2.76 8.03
N LEU A 283 22.36 -2.08 7.18
CA LEU A 283 21.14 -2.59 6.56
C LEU A 283 20.98 -2.05 5.13
N GLY A 284 20.57 -2.90 4.21
CA GLY A 284 20.08 -2.55 2.89
C GLY A 284 18.56 -2.65 2.80
N VAL A 285 17.94 -1.86 1.92
CA VAL A 285 16.54 -2.01 1.52
C VAL A 285 16.43 -1.89 0.00
N ALA A 286 15.73 -2.81 -0.64
CA ALA A 286 15.39 -2.78 -2.05
C ALA A 286 13.87 -2.80 -2.25
N GLU A 287 13.40 -2.52 -3.47
CA GLU A 287 11.97 -2.57 -3.77
C GLU A 287 11.43 -4.01 -3.74
N GLY A 288 12.06 -4.93 -4.47
CA GLY A 288 11.59 -6.32 -4.63
C GLY A 288 12.42 -7.37 -3.87
N ILE A 289 11.81 -8.53 -3.61
CA ILE A 289 12.48 -9.69 -2.98
C ILE A 289 13.67 -10.16 -3.82
N GLU A 290 13.51 -10.26 -5.15
CA GLU A 290 14.59 -10.68 -6.05
C GLU A 290 15.77 -9.70 -6.00
N ASN A 291 15.50 -8.39 -5.91
CA ASN A 291 16.52 -7.35 -5.86
C ASN A 291 17.25 -7.38 -4.51
N ALA A 292 16.51 -7.48 -3.40
CA ALA A 292 17.10 -7.59 -2.07
C ALA A 292 18.00 -8.83 -1.93
N LEU A 293 17.53 -9.99 -2.42
CA LEU A 293 18.34 -11.21 -2.45
C LEU A 293 19.56 -11.06 -3.36
N SER A 294 19.43 -10.36 -4.50
CA SER A 294 20.56 -10.13 -5.41
C SER A 294 21.63 -9.24 -4.79
N VAL A 295 21.22 -8.22 -4.02
CA VAL A 295 22.12 -7.40 -3.22
C VAL A 295 22.86 -8.26 -2.19
N THR A 296 22.15 -9.11 -1.43
CA THR A 296 22.80 -9.97 -0.44
C THR A 296 23.74 -10.99 -1.09
N GLU A 297 23.33 -11.60 -2.21
CA GLU A 297 24.14 -12.53 -3.01
C GLU A 297 25.44 -11.90 -3.51
N ALA A 298 25.36 -10.68 -4.04
CA ALA A 298 26.51 -9.98 -4.60
C ALA A 298 27.42 -9.38 -3.52
N THR A 299 26.82 -8.75 -2.52
CA THR A 299 27.54 -7.83 -1.63
C THR A 299 27.74 -8.36 -0.23
N SER A 300 27.02 -9.41 0.17
CA SER A 300 26.89 -9.88 1.56
C SER A 300 26.26 -8.86 2.52
N THR A 301 25.60 -7.81 1.99
CA THR A 301 24.82 -6.84 2.79
C THR A 301 23.47 -7.45 3.18
N PRO A 302 23.04 -7.43 4.45
CA PRO A 302 21.68 -7.82 4.82
C PRO A 302 20.69 -6.87 4.18
N CYS A 303 19.71 -7.39 3.43
CA CYS A 303 18.81 -6.56 2.65
C CYS A 303 17.34 -6.91 2.88
N TRP A 304 16.49 -5.91 3.04
CA TRP A 304 15.03 -6.05 3.13
C TRP A 304 14.37 -5.75 1.79
N ALA A 305 13.17 -6.27 1.59
CA ALA A 305 12.34 -5.95 0.43
C ALA A 305 11.11 -5.16 0.87
N ALA A 306 10.94 -3.95 0.32
CA ALA A 306 9.83 -3.07 0.66
C ALA A 306 8.49 -3.51 0.04
N SER A 307 8.52 -4.26 -1.07
CA SER A 307 7.40 -4.75 -1.91
C SER A 307 6.85 -3.78 -2.97
N SER A 308 7.07 -2.47 -2.84
CA SER A 308 6.72 -1.46 -3.85
C SER A 308 7.45 -0.14 -3.58
N ALA A 309 7.53 0.75 -4.56
CA ALA A 309 8.04 2.12 -4.39
C ALA A 309 7.35 2.89 -3.25
N TRP A 310 6.02 2.77 -3.10
CA TRP A 310 5.30 3.42 -1.99
C TRP A 310 5.67 2.82 -0.63
N CYS A 311 5.80 1.51 -0.54
CA CYS A 311 6.29 0.91 0.71
C CYS A 311 7.73 1.34 0.99
N LEU A 312 8.58 1.43 -0.06
CA LEU A 312 9.99 1.79 0.04
C LEU A 312 10.17 3.17 0.70
N GLU A 313 9.48 4.21 0.23
CA GLU A 313 9.59 5.54 0.84
C GLU A 313 9.16 5.55 2.33
N ASN A 314 8.27 4.63 2.72
CA ASN A 314 7.69 4.56 4.06
C ASN A 314 8.37 3.59 5.03
N VAL A 315 9.22 2.64 4.58
CA VAL A 315 9.85 1.59 5.43
C VAL A 315 10.41 2.13 6.75
N GLU A 316 10.10 1.50 7.86
CA GLU A 316 10.68 1.79 9.17
C GLU A 316 11.54 0.62 9.66
N VAL A 317 12.55 0.93 10.47
CA VAL A 317 13.34 -0.08 11.19
C VAL A 317 12.71 -0.26 12.57
N PRO A 318 12.25 -1.47 12.93
CA PRO A 318 11.73 -1.73 14.27
C PRO A 318 12.76 -1.39 15.35
N ASP A 319 12.30 -0.86 16.49
CA ASP A 319 13.17 -0.45 17.59
C ASP A 319 14.15 -1.54 18.05
N SER A 320 13.73 -2.80 18.01
CA SER A 320 14.55 -3.97 18.39
C SER A 320 15.69 -4.27 17.42
N LEU A 321 15.65 -3.73 16.20
CA LEU A 321 16.65 -3.94 15.14
C LEU A 321 17.48 -2.68 14.87
N LEU A 322 17.22 -1.59 15.58
CA LEU A 322 17.99 -0.35 15.46
C LEU A 322 19.45 -0.54 15.93
N PRO A 323 20.36 0.36 15.49
CA PRO A 323 21.74 0.33 15.93
C PRO A 323 21.88 0.29 17.46
N PRO A 324 22.74 -0.59 18.01
CA PRO A 324 22.92 -0.72 19.45
C PRO A 324 23.63 0.50 20.06
N PRO A 325 23.56 0.68 21.39
CA PRO A 325 24.31 1.73 22.07
C PRO A 325 25.81 1.69 21.77
N GLY A 326 26.40 2.85 21.50
CA GLY A 326 27.84 2.98 21.23
C GLY A 326 28.26 2.69 19.79
N VAL A 327 27.31 2.47 18.86
CA VAL A 327 27.56 2.39 17.41
C VAL A 327 28.36 3.61 16.93
N LYS A 328 29.37 3.37 16.09
CA LYS A 328 30.24 4.43 15.54
C LYS A 328 29.88 4.76 14.10
N VAL A 329 29.46 3.78 13.32
CA VAL A 329 29.10 3.96 11.90
C VAL A 329 27.76 3.31 11.64
N ILE A 330 26.85 4.03 10.98
CA ILE A 330 25.56 3.54 10.52
C ILE A 330 25.57 3.56 9.00
N GLN A 331 25.46 2.39 8.38
CA GLN A 331 25.37 2.23 6.93
C GLN A 331 23.96 1.78 6.56
N PHE A 332 23.24 2.65 5.87
CA PHE A 332 21.89 2.37 5.39
C PHE A 332 21.85 2.56 3.88
N TYR A 333 21.70 1.45 3.16
CA TYR A 333 21.75 1.44 1.70
C TYR A 333 20.38 1.23 1.09
N ILE A 334 20.05 2.03 0.09
CA ILE A 334 18.76 1.99 -0.60
C ILE A 334 19.04 1.61 -2.05
N TRP A 335 18.57 0.44 -2.45
CA TRP A 335 18.82 -0.14 -3.76
C TRP A 335 17.58 0.07 -4.63
N ALA A 336 17.60 1.17 -5.39
CA ALA A 336 16.50 1.59 -6.26
C ALA A 336 16.57 0.87 -7.61
N ASP A 337 15.42 0.61 -8.21
CA ASP A 337 15.31 0.11 -9.57
C ASP A 337 15.50 1.28 -10.56
N LYS A 338 16.10 1.01 -11.72
CA LYS A 338 16.29 2.01 -12.77
C LYS A 338 15.14 1.94 -13.77
N ASP A 339 14.12 2.76 -13.55
CA ASP A 339 12.95 2.84 -14.44
C ASP A 339 13.06 3.94 -15.49
N LEU A 340 12.39 3.73 -16.63
CA LEU A 340 12.14 4.79 -17.60
C LEU A 340 11.40 5.95 -16.93
N VAL A 341 11.78 7.16 -17.34
CA VAL A 341 11.07 8.37 -16.97
C VAL A 341 9.63 8.28 -17.51
N ASN A 342 8.65 8.49 -16.63
CA ASN A 342 7.24 8.46 -17.00
C ASN A 342 6.85 9.70 -17.82
N THR A 343 5.61 9.76 -18.29
CA THR A 343 5.07 10.88 -19.08
C THR A 343 5.10 12.24 -18.38
N LYS A 344 5.33 12.27 -17.06
CA LYS A 344 5.45 13.48 -16.24
C LYS A 344 6.91 13.89 -16.00
N GLY A 345 7.88 13.21 -16.60
CA GLY A 345 9.29 13.52 -16.39
C GLY A 345 9.87 12.95 -15.09
N THR A 346 9.17 12.02 -14.40
CA THR A 346 9.62 11.47 -13.12
C THR A 346 9.94 9.98 -13.17
N SER A 347 10.85 9.53 -12.29
CA SER A 347 11.15 8.11 -12.05
C SER A 347 10.70 7.75 -10.62
N PRO A 348 9.50 7.15 -10.46
CA PRO A 348 8.90 6.95 -9.14
C PRO A 348 9.76 6.15 -8.16
N GLY A 349 10.44 5.09 -8.62
CA GLY A 349 11.33 4.29 -7.77
C GLY A 349 12.48 5.12 -7.18
N MET A 350 13.14 5.91 -8.02
CA MET A 350 14.24 6.80 -7.60
C MET A 350 13.76 7.93 -6.67
N GLU A 351 12.59 8.53 -6.94
CA GLU A 351 12.01 9.54 -6.05
C GLU A 351 11.68 8.98 -4.67
N SER A 352 11.05 7.79 -4.62
CA SER A 352 10.75 7.10 -3.36
C SER A 352 12.02 6.74 -2.59
N ALA A 353 13.07 6.29 -3.28
CA ALA A 353 14.37 6.01 -2.66
C ALA A 353 15.03 7.26 -2.06
N LYS A 354 14.97 8.41 -2.76
CA LYS A 354 15.48 9.69 -2.25
C LYS A 354 14.70 10.19 -1.03
N ARG A 355 13.37 10.05 -1.03
CA ARG A 355 12.54 10.38 0.14
C ARG A 355 12.89 9.51 1.36
N LEU A 356 13.10 8.21 1.15
CA LEU A 356 13.57 7.31 2.21
C LEU A 356 14.95 7.76 2.72
N GLN A 357 15.87 8.12 1.82
CA GLN A 357 17.22 8.59 2.16
C GLN A 357 17.17 9.81 3.08
N GLU A 358 16.39 10.84 2.71
CA GLU A 358 16.24 12.06 3.50
C GLU A 358 15.66 11.77 4.88
N ARG A 359 14.56 11.00 4.94
CA ARG A 359 13.92 10.62 6.21
C ARG A 359 14.85 9.84 7.13
N MET A 360 15.57 8.85 6.60
CA MET A 360 16.49 8.04 7.40
C MET A 360 17.71 8.83 7.84
N LYS A 361 18.21 9.74 7.01
CA LYS A 361 19.30 10.66 7.39
C LYS A 361 18.90 11.53 8.56
N GLU A 362 17.71 12.14 8.52
CA GLU A 362 17.20 12.96 9.63
C GLU A 362 16.97 12.11 10.89
N PHE A 363 16.32 10.96 10.76
CA PHE A 363 16.04 10.05 11.86
C PHE A 363 17.32 9.59 12.58
N PHE A 364 18.31 9.08 11.84
CA PHE A 364 19.56 8.60 12.43
C PHE A 364 20.42 9.74 12.98
N ALA A 365 20.46 10.91 12.34
CA ALA A 365 21.21 12.06 12.86
C ALA A 365 20.65 12.55 14.20
N LYS A 366 19.32 12.57 14.34
CA LYS A 366 18.67 12.95 15.60
C LYS A 366 18.90 11.92 16.70
N ARG A 367 18.84 10.63 16.38
CA ARG A 367 18.92 9.55 17.37
C ARG A 367 20.35 9.16 17.74
N TYR A 368 21.30 9.31 16.80
CA TYR A 368 22.71 8.92 16.94
C TYR A 368 23.63 10.08 16.53
N PRO A 369 23.62 11.21 17.27
CA PRO A 369 24.30 12.45 16.85
C PRO A 369 25.83 12.36 16.78
N THR A 370 26.43 11.31 17.36
CA THR A 370 27.89 11.10 17.39
C THR A 370 28.36 10.01 16.42
N SER A 371 27.45 9.36 15.71
CA SER A 371 27.77 8.30 14.76
C SER A 371 27.96 8.87 13.36
N GLU A 372 28.92 8.32 12.63
CA GLU A 372 29.07 8.59 11.20
C GLU A 372 27.91 7.94 10.43
N LEU A 373 27.25 8.71 9.56
CA LEU A 373 26.10 8.24 8.79
C LEU A 373 26.47 8.09 7.31
N THR A 374 26.36 6.87 6.81
CA THR A 374 26.41 6.57 5.37
C THR A 374 25.03 6.13 4.91
N ILE A 375 24.19 7.09 4.51
CA ILE A 375 22.85 6.84 3.95
C ILE A 375 22.91 7.09 2.45
N LYS A 376 22.90 6.03 1.63
CA LYS A 376 23.14 6.14 0.18
C LYS A 376 22.05 5.43 -0.62
N VAL A 377 21.66 6.07 -1.73
CA VAL A 377 20.86 5.45 -2.79
C VAL A 377 21.80 4.95 -3.88
N PHE A 378 21.57 3.73 -4.33
CA PHE A 378 22.22 3.15 -5.49
C PHE A 378 21.17 2.85 -6.56
N GLU A 379 21.54 3.03 -7.82
CA GLU A 379 20.80 2.55 -8.99
C GLU A 379 21.74 1.74 -9.91
N PRO A 380 21.20 0.83 -10.73
CA PRO A 380 21.97 0.13 -11.76
C PRO A 380 22.68 1.08 -12.73
N ASP A 381 23.99 0.90 -12.90
CA ASP A 381 24.80 1.65 -13.87
C ASP A 381 24.76 1.00 -15.26
N PHE A 382 23.55 0.85 -15.81
CA PHE A 382 23.31 0.29 -17.14
C PHE A 382 22.33 1.15 -17.91
N ASP A 383 22.51 1.25 -19.22
CA ASP A 383 21.47 1.79 -20.10
C ASP A 383 20.27 0.84 -20.12
N ILE A 384 19.07 1.42 -20.10
CA ILE A 384 17.83 0.63 -20.19
C ILE A 384 17.75 0.05 -21.62
N PRO A 385 17.74 -1.29 -21.80
CA PRO A 385 17.71 -1.88 -23.13
C PRO A 385 16.45 -1.48 -23.90
N VAL A 386 16.56 -1.41 -25.23
CA VAL A 386 15.44 -1.07 -26.12
C VAL A 386 14.25 -2.00 -25.87
N GLY A 387 13.09 -1.41 -25.61
CA GLY A 387 11.84 -2.14 -25.35
C GLY A 387 11.66 -2.66 -23.92
N LYS A 388 12.63 -2.43 -23.02
CA LYS A 388 12.48 -2.71 -21.59
C LYS A 388 11.98 -1.49 -20.83
N LYS A 389 11.29 -1.73 -19.71
CA LYS A 389 10.74 -0.66 -18.84
C LYS A 389 11.77 -0.12 -17.84
N GLY A 390 12.83 -0.88 -17.59
CA GLY A 390 13.88 -0.54 -16.63
C GLY A 390 14.93 -1.64 -16.55
N VAL A 391 15.88 -1.45 -15.63
CA VAL A 391 16.89 -2.43 -15.21
C VAL A 391 16.80 -2.55 -13.69
N ASP A 392 16.73 -3.78 -13.18
CA ASP A 392 16.73 -4.05 -11.75
C ASP A 392 18.05 -4.68 -11.27
N TRP A 393 18.22 -4.83 -9.96
CA TRP A 393 19.45 -5.40 -9.38
C TRP A 393 19.61 -6.91 -9.65
N ASN A 394 18.53 -7.62 -9.99
CA ASN A 394 18.64 -9.01 -10.43
C ASN A 394 19.24 -9.10 -11.84
N ASP A 395 18.85 -8.20 -12.74
CA ASP A 395 19.46 -8.08 -14.06
C ASP A 395 20.97 -7.81 -13.93
N VAL A 396 21.37 -6.88 -13.05
CA VAL A 396 22.79 -6.59 -12.77
C VAL A 396 23.53 -7.85 -12.31
N LEU A 397 23.01 -8.56 -11.30
CA LEU A 397 23.62 -9.78 -10.81
C LEU A 397 23.79 -10.83 -11.91
N LYS A 398 22.79 -11.01 -12.77
CA LYS A 398 22.85 -12.01 -13.85
C LYS A 398 23.83 -11.64 -14.96
N LEU A 399 24.03 -10.35 -15.22
CA LEU A 399 24.89 -9.86 -16.30
C LEU A 399 26.36 -9.76 -15.87
N THR A 400 26.64 -9.26 -14.67
CA THR A 400 28.01 -8.94 -14.23
C THR A 400 28.39 -9.57 -12.91
N GLY A 401 27.49 -10.32 -12.27
CA GLY A 401 27.74 -10.91 -10.96
C GLY A 401 28.01 -9.83 -9.89
N PRO A 402 28.88 -10.13 -8.90
CA PRO A 402 29.22 -9.19 -7.84
C PRO A 402 29.92 -7.90 -8.32
N ASP A 403 30.49 -7.88 -9.52
CA ASP A 403 31.26 -6.74 -10.02
C ASP A 403 30.38 -5.55 -10.44
N GLY A 404 29.10 -5.80 -10.71
CA GLY A 404 28.12 -4.73 -10.98
C GLY A 404 27.65 -3.96 -9.74
N PHE A 405 28.10 -4.33 -8.54
CA PHE A 405 27.62 -3.73 -7.29
C PHE A 405 28.69 -2.79 -6.70
N PRO A 406 28.32 -1.55 -6.31
CA PRO A 406 29.26 -0.54 -5.82
C PRO A 406 29.73 -0.78 -4.37
N VAL A 407 29.13 -1.76 -3.68
CA VAL A 407 29.46 -2.13 -2.30
C VAL A 407 29.85 -3.59 -2.28
N LYS A 408 30.99 -3.90 -1.67
CA LYS A 408 31.45 -5.29 -1.49
C LYS A 408 31.86 -5.49 -0.05
N TRP A 409 31.26 -6.46 0.62
CA TRP A 409 31.69 -6.91 1.94
C TRP A 409 32.39 -8.26 1.84
N ALA A 410 33.11 -8.60 2.90
CA ALA A 410 33.82 -9.85 3.00
C ALA A 410 32.82 -11.03 2.85
N PRO A 411 33.10 -12.03 1.98
CA PRO A 411 32.16 -13.12 1.69
C PRO A 411 31.65 -13.88 2.92
N GLU A 412 32.48 -13.97 3.97
CA GLU A 412 32.17 -14.59 5.26
C GLU A 412 31.05 -13.86 6.03
N CYS A 413 30.80 -12.58 5.75
CA CYS A 413 29.68 -11.86 6.35
C CYS A 413 28.33 -12.47 5.96
N LEU A 414 28.22 -13.08 4.77
CA LEU A 414 26.98 -13.76 4.37
C LEU A 414 26.65 -14.97 5.26
N ALA A 415 27.68 -15.66 5.76
CA ALA A 415 27.49 -16.79 6.68
C ALA A 415 27.11 -16.33 8.11
N GLN A 416 27.20 -15.03 8.39
CA GLN A 416 26.82 -14.42 9.66
C GLN A 416 25.40 -13.82 9.62
N LEU A 417 24.82 -13.69 8.42
CA LEU A 417 23.42 -13.33 8.23
C LEU A 417 22.52 -14.54 8.50
#